data_AF-A0A2G9V342-F1
#
_entry.id   AF-A0A2G9V342-F1
#
_cell.length_a   1.000
_cell.length_b   1.000
_cell.length_c   1.000
_cell.angle_alpha   90.00
_cell.angle_beta   90.00
_cell.angle_gamma   90.00
#
_symmetry.space_group_name_H-M   'P 1'
#
loop_
_entity.id
_entity.type
_entity.pdbx_description
1 polymer ?
#
loop_
_entity_poly.entity_id
_entity_poly.type
_entity_poly.pdbx_seq_one_letter_code
_entity_poly.pdbx_strand_id
1 'polypeptide(L)'
;MLPRKPKSTKSVSITMGGHVGSTSFIALLIIGAFLFVEIQLLSTDNIKVPLSKMTEAFHDWRLCMETQLDTIRQKPVKMWLDFPSITTFCRTTTDIRRIEHITLRNNDDVKHFILSKDGDPSVTVTLGVGTDIGVERQLQDLLPEGSEFFGADPVAMPNAEIFSRIGTFFPFAISNHSGLSYSTIRTDNGNYIRRAVENVPFTTFLRKMVNRTRIDHLLMDNEGPEYYLIPMIAIGNVFSGDNIVICQINVERQPQWESAKCKQATWVSEQ
;
A
#
# COMPACT_ATOMS: atom_id res chain seq x y z
N MET A 1 -51.39 -73.16 27.21
CA MET A 1 -49.98 -73.53 26.94
C MET A 1 -49.09 -72.85 27.97
N LEU A 2 -48.47 -73.63 28.85
CA LEU A 2 -47.25 -73.30 29.63
C LEU A 2 -46.13 -74.23 29.09
N PRO A 3 -44.82 -74.11 29.42
CA PRO A 3 -43.99 -73.02 30.00
C PRO A 3 -42.61 -72.84 29.27
N ARG A 4 -41.72 -71.93 29.73
CA ARG A 4 -40.27 -72.16 30.06
C ARG A 4 -39.42 -70.87 30.28
N LYS A 5 -39.12 -70.59 31.56
CA LYS A 5 -37.81 -70.42 32.28
C LYS A 5 -36.48 -70.01 31.56
N PRO A 6 -35.44 -69.56 32.33
CA PRO A 6 -34.60 -68.37 32.10
C PRO A 6 -33.14 -68.67 31.68
N LYS A 7 -32.32 -67.62 31.45
CA LYS A 7 -30.84 -67.69 31.57
C LYS A 7 -30.23 -66.42 32.19
N SER A 8 -29.32 -66.65 33.14
CA SER A 8 -28.43 -65.70 33.80
C SER A 8 -27.19 -65.36 32.96
N THR A 9 -26.60 -64.18 33.14
CA THR A 9 -25.13 -64.03 33.07
C THR A 9 -24.61 -62.96 34.05
N LYS A 10 -24.01 -63.49 35.13
CA LYS A 10 -22.91 -63.00 35.98
C LYS A 10 -22.53 -61.50 35.98
N SER A 11 -22.66 -60.87 37.15
CA SER A 11 -21.82 -59.77 37.58
C SER A 11 -20.41 -60.26 37.89
N VAL A 12 -19.39 -59.71 37.23
CA VAL A 12 -17.99 -59.86 37.65
C VAL A 12 -17.63 -58.60 38.42
N SER A 13 -17.44 -58.76 39.73
CA SER A 13 -16.80 -57.78 40.59
C SER A 13 -15.30 -57.82 40.28
N ILE A 14 -14.75 -56.73 39.72
CA ILE A 14 -13.32 -56.49 39.74
C ILE A 14 -13.07 -55.45 40.82
N THR A 15 -12.68 -55.95 41.99
CA THR A 15 -12.03 -55.17 43.03
C THR A 15 -10.60 -54.92 42.57
N MET A 16 -10.25 -53.69 42.22
CA MET A 16 -8.85 -53.25 42.22
C MET A 16 -8.70 -52.18 43.31
N GLY A 17 -8.27 -52.65 44.47
CA GLY A 17 -7.49 -51.82 45.38
C GLY A 17 -6.18 -51.46 44.71
N GLY A 18 -5.74 -50.22 44.92
CA GLY A 18 -4.51 -49.72 44.33
C GLY A 18 -4.37 -48.22 44.54
N HIS A 19 -4.07 -47.84 45.78
CA HIS A 19 -3.49 -46.53 46.10
C HIS A 19 -2.22 -46.33 45.25
N VAL A 20 -2.30 -45.48 44.23
CA VAL A 20 -1.13 -44.90 43.56
C VAL A 20 -1.40 -43.41 43.39
N GLY A 21 -0.44 -42.60 43.84
CA GLY A 21 -0.60 -41.19 44.20
C GLY A 21 -1.19 -40.30 43.12
N SER A 22 -2.28 -39.63 43.50
CA SER A 22 -2.94 -38.52 42.79
C SER A 22 -2.02 -37.34 42.46
N THR A 23 -0.80 -37.28 43.00
CA THR A 23 0.17 -36.21 42.77
C THR A 23 0.93 -36.35 41.45
N SER A 24 1.09 -37.56 40.91
CA SER A 24 1.91 -37.79 39.72
C SER A 24 1.20 -37.43 38.40
N PHE A 25 -0.13 -37.57 38.34
CA PHE A 25 -0.92 -37.21 37.16
C PHE A 25 -1.10 -35.69 37.01
N ILE A 26 -1.23 -34.97 38.13
CA ILE A 26 -1.34 -33.50 38.12
C ILE A 26 -0.01 -32.87 37.69
N ALA A 27 1.12 -33.42 38.13
CA ALA A 27 2.44 -32.94 37.71
C ALA A 27 2.68 -33.07 36.19
N LEU A 28 2.25 -34.18 35.57
CA LEU A 28 2.36 -34.40 34.12
C LEU A 28 1.47 -33.44 33.31
N LEU A 29 0.27 -33.13 33.81
CA LEU A 29 -0.62 -32.14 33.17
C LEU A 29 -0.07 -30.71 33.28
N ILE A 30 0.54 -30.36 34.41
CA ILE A 30 1.18 -29.05 34.58
C ILE A 30 2.43 -28.92 33.70
N ILE A 31 3.29 -29.94 33.64
CA ILE A 31 4.48 -29.93 32.76
C ILE A 31 4.04 -29.86 31.29
N GLY A 32 3.01 -30.60 30.89
CA GLY A 32 2.44 -30.53 29.54
C GLY A 32 1.86 -29.15 29.21
N ALA A 33 1.16 -28.50 30.14
CA ALA A 33 0.64 -27.15 29.97
C ALA A 33 1.75 -26.09 29.91
N PHE A 34 2.81 -26.21 30.73
CA PHE A 34 3.97 -25.32 30.68
C PHE A 34 4.76 -25.47 29.38
N LEU A 35 4.96 -26.70 28.88
CA LEU A 35 5.58 -26.95 27.58
C LEU A 35 4.71 -26.42 26.43
N PHE A 36 3.38 -26.54 26.52
CA PHE A 36 2.48 -25.97 25.51
C PHE A 36 2.48 -24.44 25.52
N VAL A 37 2.59 -23.82 26.70
CA VAL A 37 2.72 -22.35 26.86
C VAL A 37 4.08 -21.86 26.34
N GLU A 38 5.18 -22.57 26.61
CA GLU A 38 6.49 -22.23 26.04
C GLU A 38 6.53 -22.41 24.52
N ILE A 39 5.88 -23.44 23.97
CA ILE A 39 5.78 -23.65 22.51
C ILE A 39 4.89 -22.60 21.84
N GLN A 40 3.84 -22.10 22.50
CA GLN A 40 3.04 -20.96 22.02
C GLN A 40 3.83 -19.64 22.12
N LEU A 41 4.71 -19.47 23.12
CA LEU A 41 5.62 -18.33 23.24
C LEU A 41 6.78 -18.36 22.22
N LEU A 42 7.13 -19.54 21.69
CA LEU A 42 8.15 -19.72 20.64
C LEU A 42 7.59 -19.64 19.21
N SER A 43 6.30 -19.34 19.04
CA SER A 43 5.67 -19.19 17.72
C SER A 43 5.09 -17.79 17.57
N THR A 44 5.94 -16.85 17.16
CA THR A 44 5.68 -15.72 16.24
C THR A 44 6.83 -14.72 16.29
N ASP A 45 8.05 -15.14 15.96
CA ASP A 45 9.01 -14.19 15.42
C ASP A 45 8.59 -13.87 13.97
N ASN A 46 7.56 -13.04 13.84
CA ASN A 46 7.44 -12.16 12.68
C ASN A 46 8.73 -11.34 12.67
N ILE A 47 9.63 -11.64 11.73
CA ILE A 47 10.87 -10.87 11.56
C ILE A 47 10.47 -9.42 11.23
N LYS A 48 10.33 -8.59 12.27
CA LYS A 48 10.33 -7.14 12.14
C LYS A 48 11.76 -6.78 11.75
N VAL A 49 11.95 -6.41 10.48
CA VAL A 49 13.20 -5.76 10.08
C VAL A 49 13.36 -4.55 11.03
N PRO A 50 14.45 -4.46 11.81
CA PRO A 50 14.64 -3.34 12.71
C PRO A 50 14.53 -2.03 11.92
N LEU A 51 13.80 -1.05 12.44
CA LEU A 51 13.62 0.27 11.81
C LEU A 51 14.96 0.85 11.32
N SER A 52 16.04 0.66 12.10
CA SER A 52 17.40 1.06 11.71
C SER A 52 17.89 0.44 10.40
N LYS A 53 17.60 -0.83 10.13
CA LYS A 53 18.00 -1.51 8.88
C LYS A 53 17.16 -1.04 7.68
N MET A 54 15.89 -0.71 7.91
CA MET A 54 15.03 -0.14 6.87
C MET A 54 15.55 1.26 6.49
N THR A 55 15.80 2.11 7.49
CA THR A 55 16.36 3.45 7.29
C THR A 55 17.73 3.41 6.61
N GLU A 56 18.62 2.49 6.99
CA GLU A 56 19.92 2.28 6.33
C GLU A 56 19.74 1.86 4.86
N ALA A 57 18.86 0.90 4.57
CA ALA A 57 18.60 0.45 3.20
C ALA A 57 18.02 1.58 2.32
N PHE A 58 17.13 2.41 2.85
CA PHE A 58 16.61 3.59 2.16
C PHE A 58 17.69 4.65 1.97
N HIS A 59 18.53 4.89 2.97
CA HIS A 59 19.63 5.85 2.89
C HIS A 59 20.60 5.48 1.76
N ASP A 60 20.99 4.21 1.67
CA ASP A 60 21.90 3.71 0.63
C ASP A 60 21.28 3.81 -0.77
N TRP A 61 20.00 3.44 -0.90
CA TRP A 61 19.25 3.60 -2.14
C TRP A 61 19.17 5.07 -2.57
N ARG A 62 18.85 5.98 -1.64
CA ARG A 62 18.79 7.42 -1.90
C ARG A 62 20.14 7.95 -2.38
N LEU A 63 21.23 7.60 -1.71
CA LEU A 63 22.57 8.04 -2.09
C LEU A 63 22.96 7.54 -3.49
N CYS A 64 22.57 6.30 -3.84
CA CYS A 64 22.74 5.79 -5.21
C CYS A 64 21.95 6.64 -6.21
N MET A 65 20.67 6.90 -5.94
CA MET A 65 19.81 7.70 -6.82
C MET A 65 20.39 9.10 -7.02
N GLU A 66 20.76 9.79 -5.95
CA GLU A 66 21.37 11.13 -5.98
C GLU A 66 22.64 11.11 -6.84
N THR A 67 23.53 10.15 -6.61
CA THR A 67 24.79 10.02 -7.37
C THR A 67 24.52 9.84 -8.87
N GLN A 68 23.59 8.95 -9.25
CA GLN A 68 23.27 8.71 -10.66
C GLN A 68 22.60 9.95 -11.30
N LEU A 69 21.65 10.57 -10.62
CA LEU A 69 20.91 11.72 -11.12
C LEU A 69 21.80 12.96 -11.23
N ASP A 70 22.74 13.18 -10.31
CA ASP A 70 23.68 14.30 -10.36
C ASP A 70 24.55 14.29 -11.62
N THR A 71 24.90 13.10 -12.12
CA THR A 71 25.71 12.98 -13.35
C THR A 71 24.96 13.47 -14.60
N ILE A 72 23.63 13.48 -14.56
CA ILE A 72 22.76 13.86 -15.68
C ILE A 72 21.85 15.05 -15.38
N ARG A 73 22.01 15.70 -14.22
CA ARG A 73 21.16 16.80 -13.75
C ARG A 73 21.02 17.97 -14.72
N GLN A 74 22.06 18.22 -15.52
CA GLN A 74 22.09 19.29 -16.53
C GLN A 74 21.38 18.89 -17.85
N LYS A 75 20.85 17.67 -17.92
CA LYS A 75 20.17 17.11 -19.11
C LYS A 75 18.77 16.63 -18.72
N PRO A 76 17.80 17.55 -18.50
CA PRO A 76 16.50 17.21 -17.93
C PRO A 76 15.74 16.15 -18.74
N VAL A 77 15.78 16.22 -20.07
CA VAL A 77 15.16 15.18 -20.92
C VAL A 77 15.79 13.81 -20.65
N LYS A 78 17.12 13.72 -20.73
CA LYS A 78 17.86 12.48 -20.47
C LYS A 78 17.61 11.94 -19.06
N MET A 79 17.57 12.83 -18.06
CA MET A 79 17.25 12.48 -16.68
C MET A 79 15.92 11.72 -16.58
N TRP A 80 14.88 12.22 -17.25
CA TRP A 80 13.60 11.53 -17.28
C TRP A 80 13.62 10.22 -18.05
N LEU A 81 14.31 10.16 -19.19
CA LEU A 81 14.39 8.93 -19.99
C LEU A 81 15.14 7.81 -19.25
N ASP A 82 16.17 8.17 -18.50
CA ASP A 82 17.00 7.22 -17.76
C ASP A 82 16.47 6.94 -16.35
N PHE A 83 15.48 7.71 -15.85
CA PHE A 83 14.96 7.55 -14.50
C PHE A 83 14.55 6.10 -14.18
N PRO A 84 13.83 5.36 -15.06
CA PRO A 84 13.46 3.97 -14.79
C PRO A 84 14.68 3.03 -14.71
N SER A 85 15.69 3.23 -15.56
CA SER A 85 16.89 2.38 -15.58
C SER A 85 17.77 2.66 -14.36
N ILE A 86 17.90 3.92 -13.95
CA ILE A 86 18.58 4.36 -12.73
C ILE A 86 17.88 3.79 -11.50
N THR A 87 16.55 3.91 -11.43
CA THR A 87 15.74 3.36 -10.32
C THR A 87 15.95 1.85 -10.22
N THR A 88 15.93 1.13 -11.35
CA THR A 88 16.18 -0.32 -11.39
C THR A 88 17.60 -0.67 -10.93
N PHE A 89 18.60 0.09 -11.40
CA PHE A 89 19.99 -0.09 -11.00
C PHE A 89 20.18 0.12 -9.50
N CYS A 90 19.73 1.25 -8.95
CA CYS A 90 19.87 1.55 -7.53
C CYS A 90 19.06 0.58 -6.67
N ARG A 91 17.88 0.13 -7.13
CA ARG A 91 17.12 -0.91 -6.44
C ARG A 91 17.88 -2.22 -6.37
N THR A 92 18.48 -2.68 -7.47
CA THR A 92 19.13 -4.00 -7.52
C THR A 92 20.51 -4.05 -6.87
N THR A 93 21.17 -2.89 -6.74
CA THR A 93 22.54 -2.76 -6.19
C THR A 93 22.59 -2.39 -4.71
N THR A 94 21.48 -1.96 -4.12
CA THR A 94 21.40 -1.58 -2.69
C THR A 94 20.53 -2.55 -1.89
N ASP A 95 20.55 -2.42 -0.57
CA ASP A 95 19.82 -3.33 0.32
C ASP A 95 18.30 -3.11 0.31
N ILE A 96 17.80 -2.05 -0.35
CA ILE A 96 16.36 -1.86 -0.61
C ILE A 96 15.74 -3.04 -1.37
N ARG A 97 16.53 -3.81 -2.14
CA ARG A 97 16.05 -5.03 -2.82
C ARG A 97 15.49 -6.08 -1.87
N ARG A 98 15.87 -6.03 -0.59
CA ARG A 98 15.43 -6.97 0.44
C ARG A 98 14.09 -6.56 1.04
N ILE A 99 13.62 -5.34 0.77
CA ILE A 99 12.28 -4.90 1.16
C ILE A 99 11.28 -5.54 0.21
N GLU A 100 10.44 -6.39 0.81
CA GLU A 100 9.35 -7.04 0.11
C GLU A 100 8.32 -5.99 -0.30
N HIS A 101 8.02 -5.96 -1.59
CA HIS A 101 6.96 -5.16 -2.17
C HIS A 101 6.12 -6.05 -3.06
N ILE A 102 4.83 -5.76 -3.12
CA ILE A 102 3.92 -6.37 -4.08
C ILE A 102 3.88 -5.51 -5.34
N THR A 103 3.57 -6.16 -6.46
CA THR A 103 3.37 -5.51 -7.75
C THR A 103 1.94 -5.79 -8.19
N LEU A 104 1.14 -4.74 -8.30
CA LEU A 104 -0.23 -4.82 -8.81
C LEU A 104 -0.26 -4.26 -10.23
N ARG A 105 -1.12 -4.81 -11.07
CA ARG A 105 -1.17 -4.47 -12.50
C ARG A 105 -2.60 -4.49 -13.02
N ASN A 106 -2.92 -3.53 -13.90
CA ASN A 106 -4.09 -3.52 -14.76
C ASN A 106 -3.64 -3.42 -16.24
N ASN A 107 -4.50 -2.92 -17.12
CA ASN A 107 -4.25 -2.96 -18.57
C ASN A 107 -3.16 -1.98 -19.02
N ASP A 108 -3.03 -0.85 -18.35
CA ASP A 108 -2.16 0.27 -18.65
C ASP A 108 -1.09 0.50 -17.57
N ASP A 109 -1.37 0.17 -16.32
CA ASP A 109 -0.52 0.51 -15.19
C ASP A 109 0.07 -0.73 -14.51
N VAL A 110 1.28 -0.53 -14.01
CA VAL A 110 1.83 -1.31 -12.90
C VAL A 110 1.82 -0.35 -11.71
N LYS A 111 1.67 -0.80 -10.47
CA LYS A 111 1.96 -0.01 -9.26
C LYS A 111 2.58 -0.92 -8.22
N HIS A 112 3.52 -0.40 -7.42
CA HIS A 112 4.25 -1.18 -6.43
C HIS A 112 3.82 -0.76 -5.02
N PHE A 113 3.74 -1.68 -4.06
CA PHE A 113 3.32 -1.37 -2.68
C PHE A 113 4.17 -2.10 -1.66
N ILE A 114 4.54 -1.38 -0.59
CA ILE A 114 5.07 -1.97 0.64
C ILE A 114 3.93 -1.97 1.64
N LEU A 115 3.37 -3.15 1.93
CA LEU A 115 2.23 -3.26 2.84
C LEU A 115 2.70 -3.28 4.29
N SER A 116 1.97 -2.58 5.16
CA SER A 116 2.18 -2.67 6.60
C SER A 116 1.86 -4.09 7.10
N LYS A 117 2.69 -4.61 8.00
CA LYS A 117 2.48 -5.91 8.64
C LYS A 117 1.70 -5.80 9.96
N ASP A 118 1.47 -4.58 10.44
CA ASP A 118 0.86 -4.35 11.75
C ASP A 118 -0.68 -4.47 11.73
N GLY A 119 -1.29 -4.64 10.54
CA GLY A 119 -2.73 -4.85 10.39
C GLY A 119 -3.58 -3.59 10.51
N ASP A 120 -2.94 -2.42 10.63
CA ASP A 120 -3.62 -1.13 10.71
C ASP A 120 -4.27 -0.74 9.38
N PRO A 121 -5.50 -0.18 9.39
CA PRO A 121 -6.12 0.39 8.21
C PRO A 121 -5.25 1.47 7.55
N SER A 122 -5.25 1.50 6.23
CA SER A 122 -4.45 2.45 5.44
C SER A 122 -5.33 3.53 4.80
N VAL A 123 -4.75 4.71 4.58
CA VAL A 123 -5.37 5.78 3.80
C VAL A 123 -4.73 5.85 2.41
N THR A 124 -5.54 5.60 1.38
CA THR A 124 -5.13 5.65 -0.03
C THR A 124 -5.76 6.85 -0.72
N VAL A 125 -4.93 7.64 -1.40
CA VAL A 125 -5.35 8.78 -2.24
C VAL A 125 -4.91 8.54 -3.68
N THR A 126 -5.85 8.58 -4.62
CA THR A 126 -5.59 8.50 -6.06
C THR A 126 -5.89 9.84 -6.72
N LEU A 127 -4.90 10.40 -7.43
CA LEU A 127 -5.02 11.58 -8.28
C LEU A 127 -5.02 11.11 -9.74
N GLY A 128 -6.00 11.56 -10.53
CA GLY A 128 -6.17 11.10 -11.90
C GLY A 128 -6.79 9.70 -11.96
N VAL A 129 -7.97 9.51 -11.35
CA VAL A 129 -8.60 8.19 -11.20
C VAL A 129 -8.80 7.46 -12.54
N GLY A 130 -9.17 8.18 -13.60
CA GLY A 130 -9.47 7.57 -14.89
C GLY A 130 -10.63 6.55 -14.83
N THR A 131 -10.67 5.66 -15.82
CA THR A 131 -11.72 4.64 -15.94
C THR A 131 -11.28 3.23 -15.54
N ASP A 132 -9.98 2.98 -15.36
CA ASP A 132 -9.42 1.69 -14.95
C ASP A 132 -8.87 1.78 -13.52
N ILE A 133 -9.71 1.46 -12.54
CA ILE A 133 -9.34 1.42 -11.11
C ILE A 133 -8.87 0.02 -10.66
N GLY A 134 -8.41 -0.81 -11.60
CA GLY A 134 -8.13 -2.22 -11.37
C GLY A 134 -7.05 -2.45 -10.31
N VAL A 135 -6.06 -1.56 -10.21
CA VAL A 135 -5.02 -1.64 -9.20
C VAL A 135 -5.55 -1.22 -7.82
N GLU A 136 -6.36 -0.17 -7.76
CA GLU A 136 -6.97 0.35 -6.53
C GLU A 136 -7.90 -0.70 -5.91
N ARG A 137 -8.67 -1.44 -6.73
CA ARG A 137 -9.47 -2.58 -6.28
C ARG A 137 -8.63 -3.72 -5.73
N GLN A 138 -7.58 -4.12 -6.47
CA GLN A 138 -6.66 -5.16 -5.99
C GLN A 138 -6.00 -4.76 -4.67
N LEU A 139 -5.67 -3.48 -4.51
CA LEU A 139 -5.12 -2.97 -3.26
C LEU A 139 -6.16 -3.04 -2.12
N GLN A 140 -7.41 -2.67 -2.38
CA GLN A 140 -8.50 -2.78 -1.40
C GLN A 140 -8.65 -4.22 -0.87
N ASP A 141 -8.55 -5.22 -1.75
CA ASP A 141 -8.65 -6.64 -1.36
C ASP A 141 -7.49 -7.11 -0.45
N LEU A 142 -6.36 -6.39 -0.45
CA LEU A 142 -5.16 -6.73 0.30
C LEU A 142 -5.02 -5.94 1.61
N LEU A 143 -5.66 -4.79 1.71
CA LEU A 143 -5.56 -3.91 2.87
C LEU A 143 -6.53 -4.32 3.98
N PRO A 144 -6.21 -4.03 5.26
CA PRO A 144 -7.11 -4.34 6.38
C PRO A 144 -8.48 -3.65 6.27
N GLU A 145 -9.50 -4.28 6.86
CA GLU A 145 -10.84 -3.71 6.96
C GLU A 145 -10.80 -2.32 7.62
N GLY A 146 -11.58 -1.38 7.09
CA GLY A 146 -11.57 0.02 7.52
C GLY A 146 -10.57 0.90 6.78
N SER A 147 -9.77 0.35 5.85
CA SER A 147 -8.93 1.15 4.97
C SER A 147 -9.77 2.07 4.08
N GLU A 148 -9.28 3.30 3.88
CA GLU A 148 -10.04 4.37 3.23
C GLU A 148 -9.44 4.70 1.86
N PHE A 149 -10.31 4.92 0.88
CA PHE A 149 -9.90 5.29 -0.48
C PHE A 149 -10.53 6.63 -0.88
N PHE A 150 -9.70 7.54 -1.39
CA PHE A 150 -10.12 8.86 -1.85
C PHE A 150 -9.57 9.11 -3.25
N GLY A 151 -10.45 9.43 -4.20
CA GLY A 151 -10.10 9.61 -5.59
C GLY A 151 -10.44 11.03 -6.05
N ALA A 152 -9.54 11.67 -6.80
CA ALA A 152 -9.79 12.97 -7.41
C ALA A 152 -9.55 12.93 -8.92
N ASP A 153 -10.53 13.38 -9.69
CA ASP A 153 -10.44 13.50 -11.15
C ASP A 153 -11.44 14.56 -11.66
N PRO A 154 -11.05 15.48 -12.55
CA PRO A 154 -11.97 16.47 -13.12
C PRO A 154 -13.05 15.85 -14.04
N VAL A 155 -12.86 14.62 -14.53
CA VAL A 155 -13.84 13.89 -15.33
C VAL A 155 -14.79 13.14 -14.40
N ALA A 156 -15.94 13.75 -14.09
CA ALA A 156 -16.89 13.17 -13.15
C ALA A 156 -17.51 11.85 -13.64
N MET A 157 -17.95 11.76 -14.91
CA MET A 157 -18.53 10.53 -15.46
C MET A 157 -17.62 9.96 -16.54
N PRO A 158 -17.33 8.64 -16.52
CA PRO A 158 -17.88 7.63 -15.61
C PRO A 158 -17.11 7.45 -14.28
N ASN A 159 -16.03 8.20 -14.06
CA ASN A 159 -15.04 7.91 -13.01
C ASN A 159 -15.64 7.91 -11.59
N ALA A 160 -16.60 8.80 -11.31
CA ALA A 160 -17.30 8.86 -10.03
C ALA A 160 -18.08 7.57 -9.75
N GLU A 161 -18.79 7.01 -10.73
CA GLU A 161 -19.56 5.78 -10.56
C GLU A 161 -18.63 4.58 -10.29
N ILE A 162 -17.50 4.55 -10.98
CA ILE A 162 -16.53 3.46 -10.89
C ILE A 162 -15.80 3.50 -9.54
N PHE A 163 -15.30 4.67 -9.13
CA PHE A 163 -14.51 4.83 -7.91
C PHE A 163 -15.35 4.81 -6.64
N SER A 164 -16.61 5.27 -6.70
CA SER A 164 -17.51 5.24 -5.52
C SER A 164 -17.82 3.83 -5.02
N ARG A 165 -17.43 2.78 -5.76
CA ARG A 165 -17.53 1.39 -5.34
C ARG A 165 -16.48 0.99 -4.31
N ILE A 166 -15.37 1.72 -4.24
CA ILE A 166 -14.25 1.43 -3.33
C ILE A 166 -13.97 2.56 -2.35
N GLY A 167 -14.42 3.79 -2.63
CA GLY A 167 -14.07 4.95 -1.82
C GLY A 167 -14.88 6.20 -2.13
N THR A 168 -14.37 7.35 -1.74
CA THR A 168 -15.00 8.67 -1.99
C THR A 168 -14.37 9.33 -3.20
N PHE A 169 -15.20 9.79 -4.14
CA PHE A 169 -14.75 10.50 -5.35
C PHE A 169 -14.96 12.01 -5.24
N PHE A 170 -13.99 12.78 -5.73
CA PHE A 170 -14.02 14.23 -5.79
C PHE A 170 -13.83 14.73 -7.24
N PRO A 171 -14.79 15.46 -7.82
CA PRO A 171 -14.80 15.84 -9.24
C PRO A 171 -13.91 17.07 -9.53
N PHE A 172 -12.66 17.06 -9.08
CA PHE A 172 -11.73 18.18 -9.22
C PHE A 172 -10.35 17.71 -9.66
N ALA A 173 -9.66 18.56 -10.43
CA ALA A 173 -8.23 18.40 -10.64
C ALA A 173 -7.47 18.87 -9.37
N ILE A 174 -6.34 18.22 -9.08
CA ILE A 174 -5.52 18.56 -7.93
C ILE A 174 -4.22 19.19 -8.40
N SER A 175 -3.90 20.37 -7.89
CA SER A 175 -2.68 21.09 -8.27
C SER A 175 -2.14 21.95 -7.13
N ASN A 176 -1.20 22.85 -7.45
CA ASN A 176 -0.62 23.79 -6.49
C ASN A 176 -1.45 25.08 -6.31
N HIS A 177 -2.57 25.23 -7.03
CA HIS A 177 -3.39 26.44 -7.01
C HIS A 177 -4.89 26.11 -7.08
N SER A 178 -5.70 27.11 -6.75
CA SER A 178 -7.15 27.05 -6.91
C SER A 178 -7.59 27.73 -8.20
N GLY A 179 -8.71 27.28 -8.77
CA GLY A 179 -9.38 27.94 -9.88
C GLY A 179 -9.32 27.16 -11.19
N LEU A 180 -9.66 27.82 -12.30
CA LEU A 180 -9.72 27.16 -13.60
C LEU A 180 -8.32 27.08 -14.24
N SER A 181 -7.90 25.89 -14.62
CA SER A 181 -6.70 25.66 -15.43
C SER A 181 -7.00 24.67 -16.55
N TYR A 182 -6.18 24.68 -17.60
CA TYR A 182 -6.39 23.76 -18.72
C TYR A 182 -5.69 22.43 -18.47
N SER A 183 -6.47 21.34 -18.50
CA SER A 183 -5.96 19.97 -18.46
C SER A 183 -6.22 19.25 -19.77
N THR A 184 -5.38 18.26 -20.05
CA THR A 184 -5.52 17.35 -21.18
C THR A 184 -6.34 16.15 -20.70
N ILE A 185 -7.51 15.94 -21.30
CA ILE A 185 -8.44 14.88 -20.92
C ILE A 185 -8.53 13.89 -22.07
N ARG A 186 -8.37 12.61 -21.75
CA ARG A 186 -8.61 11.51 -22.68
C ARG A 186 -10.11 11.32 -22.89
N THR A 187 -10.52 11.28 -24.16
CA THR A 187 -11.90 11.01 -24.57
C THR A 187 -12.10 9.51 -24.81
N ASP A 188 -13.37 9.08 -24.89
CA ASP A 188 -13.75 7.69 -25.16
C ASP A 188 -13.12 7.12 -26.44
N ASN A 189 -12.87 7.98 -27.43
CA ASN A 189 -12.24 7.61 -28.71
C ASN A 189 -10.70 7.51 -28.61
N GLY A 190 -10.12 7.65 -27.42
CA GLY A 190 -8.68 7.67 -27.18
C GLY A 190 -7.97 8.98 -27.58
N ASN A 191 -8.72 9.97 -28.08
CA ASN A 191 -8.16 11.29 -28.39
C ASN A 191 -8.03 12.14 -27.14
N TYR A 192 -7.05 13.03 -27.11
CA TYR A 192 -6.87 13.98 -26.04
C TYR A 192 -7.43 15.35 -26.41
N ILE A 193 -8.24 15.92 -25.52
CA ILE A 193 -8.79 17.26 -25.68
C ILE A 193 -8.39 18.13 -24.50
N ARG A 194 -8.13 19.40 -24.79
CA ARG A 194 -7.80 20.37 -23.75
C ARG A 194 -9.08 21.00 -23.22
N ARG A 195 -9.34 20.87 -21.92
CA ARG A 195 -10.53 21.46 -21.26
C ARG A 195 -10.10 22.30 -20.06
N ALA A 196 -10.85 23.37 -19.80
CA ALA A 196 -10.74 24.09 -18.54
C ALA A 196 -11.39 23.24 -17.44
N VAL A 197 -10.64 22.99 -16.37
CA VAL A 197 -11.08 22.20 -15.21
C VAL A 197 -10.84 22.99 -13.95
N GLU A 198 -11.69 22.75 -12.95
CA GLU A 198 -11.52 23.35 -11.64
C GLU A 198 -10.44 22.63 -10.85
N ASN A 199 -9.52 23.41 -10.28
CA ASN A 199 -8.40 22.93 -9.52
C ASN A 199 -8.59 23.25 -8.04
N VAL A 200 -8.26 22.27 -7.19
CA VAL A 200 -8.16 22.44 -5.75
C VAL A 200 -6.69 22.30 -5.34
N PRO A 201 -6.16 23.20 -4.49
CA PRO A 201 -4.82 23.06 -3.95
C PRO A 201 -4.66 21.75 -3.18
N PHE A 202 -3.58 21.01 -3.40
CA PHE A 202 -3.37 19.69 -2.81
C PHE A 202 -3.46 19.67 -1.28
N THR A 203 -2.91 20.67 -0.60
CA THR A 203 -3.00 20.77 0.87
C THR A 203 -4.42 21.00 1.35
N THR A 204 -5.22 21.77 0.60
CA THR A 204 -6.65 21.97 0.88
C THR A 204 -7.44 20.68 0.68
N PHE A 205 -7.16 19.95 -0.40
CA PHE A 205 -7.77 18.67 -0.68
C PHE A 205 -7.54 17.68 0.46
N LEU A 206 -6.28 17.45 0.86
CA LEU A 206 -5.97 16.51 1.94
C LEU A 206 -6.56 16.94 3.29
N ARG A 207 -6.44 18.21 3.67
CA ARG A 207 -6.81 18.66 5.02
C ARG A 207 -8.30 18.94 5.20
N LYS A 208 -8.98 19.43 4.17
CA LYS A 208 -10.37 19.88 4.29
C LYS A 208 -11.37 18.93 3.64
N MET A 209 -10.96 18.19 2.60
CA MET A 209 -11.87 17.33 1.85
C MET A 209 -11.69 15.87 2.27
N VAL A 210 -10.46 15.33 2.14
CA VAL A 210 -10.11 14.01 2.65
C VAL A 210 -10.10 14.00 4.18
N ASN A 211 -9.70 15.12 4.79
CA ASN A 211 -9.56 15.29 6.23
C ASN A 211 -8.61 14.25 6.84
N ARG A 212 -7.47 14.00 6.18
CA ARG A 212 -6.38 13.15 6.68
C ARG A 212 -5.06 13.87 6.49
N THR A 213 -4.21 13.76 7.49
CA THR A 213 -2.85 14.29 7.47
C THR A 213 -1.80 13.21 7.25
N ARG A 214 -2.13 11.94 7.51
CA ARG A 214 -1.30 10.79 7.16
C ARG A 214 -1.93 10.05 5.98
N ILE A 215 -1.17 9.93 4.89
CA ILE A 215 -1.56 9.22 3.67
C ILE A 215 -0.55 8.09 3.47
N ASP A 216 -1.01 6.84 3.53
CA ASP A 216 -0.12 5.70 3.40
C ASP A 216 0.25 5.42 1.95
N HIS A 217 -0.71 5.61 1.03
CA HIS A 217 -0.51 5.41 -0.40
C HIS A 217 -1.04 6.60 -1.20
N LEU A 218 -0.15 7.34 -1.85
CA LEU A 218 -0.51 8.35 -2.85
C LEU A 218 -0.25 7.79 -4.25
N LEU A 219 -1.29 7.61 -5.04
CA LEU A 219 -1.23 7.17 -6.42
C LEU A 219 -1.44 8.38 -7.32
N MET A 220 -0.42 8.72 -8.10
CA MET A 220 -0.38 9.88 -8.97
C MET A 220 -0.39 9.39 -10.41
N ASP A 221 -1.56 9.34 -11.03
CA ASP A 221 -1.71 9.11 -12.45
C ASP A 221 -1.80 10.46 -13.18
N ASN A 222 -0.65 10.92 -13.67
CA ASN A 222 -0.47 12.32 -14.04
C ASN A 222 -0.58 12.55 -15.55
N GLU A 223 -1.56 13.37 -15.93
CA GLU A 223 -1.74 13.87 -17.29
C GLU A 223 -1.40 15.37 -17.44
N GLY A 224 -0.99 16.05 -16.36
CA GLY A 224 -0.42 17.40 -16.47
C GLY A 224 -0.19 18.13 -15.13
N PRO A 225 -1.19 18.83 -14.58
CA PRO A 225 -0.99 19.75 -13.44
C PRO A 225 -0.44 19.07 -12.18
N GLU A 226 -0.62 17.77 -12.03
CA GLU A 226 -0.12 16.99 -10.91
C GLU A 226 1.42 16.96 -10.87
N TYR A 227 2.13 17.24 -11.99
CA TYR A 227 3.59 17.39 -11.98
C TYR A 227 4.05 18.58 -11.15
N TYR A 228 3.20 19.59 -10.93
CA TYR A 228 3.53 20.70 -10.02
C TYR A 228 3.58 20.27 -8.55
N LEU A 229 3.04 19.10 -8.20
CA LEU A 229 3.13 18.55 -6.86
C LEU A 229 4.54 18.03 -6.55
N ILE A 230 5.26 17.51 -7.55
CA ILE A 230 6.63 16.98 -7.37
C ILE A 230 7.58 18.01 -6.74
N PRO A 231 7.72 19.26 -7.25
CA PRO A 231 8.55 20.26 -6.60
C PRO A 231 8.01 20.74 -5.24
N MET A 232 6.68 20.70 -5.02
CA MET A 232 6.12 21.00 -3.69
C MET A 232 6.54 19.97 -2.64
N ILE A 233 6.54 18.69 -3.04
CA ILE A 233 6.96 17.55 -2.23
C ILE A 233 8.47 17.59 -1.99
N ALA A 234 9.25 17.70 -3.07
CA ALA A 234 10.69 17.48 -3.04
C ALA A 234 11.53 18.70 -2.64
N ILE A 235 11.05 19.92 -2.90
CA ILE A 235 11.84 21.17 -2.71
C ILE A 235 11.15 22.08 -1.69
N GLY A 236 9.86 22.32 -1.85
CA GLY A 236 9.14 23.34 -1.08
C GLY A 236 8.90 22.98 0.39
N ASN A 237 9.16 21.73 0.78
CA ASN A 237 8.87 21.19 2.11
C ASN A 237 7.44 21.52 2.61
N VAL A 238 6.49 21.62 1.67
CA VAL A 238 5.15 22.17 1.92
C VAL A 238 4.41 21.33 2.96
N PHE A 239 4.69 20.02 3.01
CA PHE A 239 3.99 19.10 3.90
C PHE A 239 4.41 19.21 5.36
N SER A 240 5.67 19.56 5.63
CA SER A 240 6.15 19.75 7.01
C SER A 240 5.48 20.95 7.68
N GLY A 241 5.17 22.00 6.93
CA GLY A 241 4.43 23.16 7.43
C GLY A 241 2.96 22.87 7.74
N ASP A 242 2.39 21.86 7.07
CA ASP A 242 0.98 21.48 7.17
C ASP A 242 0.74 20.19 7.98
N ASN A 243 1.78 19.62 8.59
CA ASN A 243 1.77 18.34 9.29
C ASN A 243 1.24 17.18 8.44
N ILE A 244 1.51 17.21 7.13
CA ILE A 244 1.12 16.16 6.19
C ILE A 244 2.28 15.16 6.09
N VAL A 245 1.97 13.88 6.17
CA VAL A 245 2.91 12.77 6.01
C VAL A 245 2.38 11.87 4.90
N ILE A 246 3.23 11.59 3.91
CA ILE A 246 2.95 10.64 2.83
C ILE A 246 3.98 9.52 2.92
N CYS A 247 3.54 8.29 3.15
CA CYS A 247 4.43 7.15 3.38
C CYS A 247 4.96 6.56 2.07
N GLN A 248 4.11 6.48 1.05
CA GLN A 248 4.48 5.90 -0.23
C GLN A 248 3.80 6.62 -1.40
N ILE A 249 4.54 6.86 -2.48
CA ILE A 249 4.04 7.50 -3.69
C ILE A 249 4.32 6.61 -4.92
N ASN A 250 3.27 6.29 -5.69
CA ASN A 250 3.42 5.75 -7.03
C ASN A 250 3.15 6.88 -8.03
N VAL A 251 4.12 7.16 -8.92
CA VAL A 251 3.97 8.20 -9.95
C VAL A 251 4.02 7.58 -11.33
N GLU A 252 2.94 7.74 -12.08
CA GLU A 252 2.90 7.54 -13.51
C GLU A 252 3.22 8.84 -14.25
N ARG A 253 3.94 8.72 -15.37
CA ARG A 253 4.19 9.82 -16.28
C ARG A 253 3.81 9.44 -17.70
N GLN A 254 2.81 10.13 -18.23
CA GLN A 254 2.40 9.96 -19.61
C GLN A 254 3.40 10.65 -20.56
N PRO A 255 3.87 9.98 -21.62
CA PRO A 255 4.90 10.49 -22.53
C PRO A 255 4.27 11.44 -23.57
N GLN A 256 3.78 12.61 -23.15
CA GLN A 256 3.34 13.66 -24.09
C GLN A 256 4.37 14.80 -24.27
N TRP A 257 5.65 14.51 -24.01
CA TRP A 257 6.78 15.34 -24.45
C TRP A 257 7.89 14.43 -24.98
N GLU A 258 8.04 14.44 -26.30
CA GLU A 258 9.08 13.83 -27.15
C GLU A 258 9.84 12.60 -26.59
N SER A 259 9.34 11.42 -26.99
CA SER A 259 10.11 10.19 -27.22
C SER A 259 11.08 9.74 -26.12
N ALA A 260 10.56 9.25 -25.00
CA ALA A 260 10.75 7.84 -24.67
C ALA A 260 9.69 7.36 -23.68
N LYS A 261 9.35 6.07 -23.79
CA LYS A 261 8.43 5.37 -22.88
C LYS A 261 9.05 5.38 -21.48
N CYS A 262 8.47 6.16 -20.57
CA CYS A 262 8.75 6.04 -19.15
C CYS A 262 7.80 4.99 -18.57
N LYS A 263 8.34 3.96 -17.93
CA LYS A 263 7.57 3.10 -17.03
C LYS A 263 7.91 3.56 -15.61
N GLN A 264 6.91 4.10 -14.95
CA GLN A 264 6.72 4.36 -13.53
C GLN A 264 7.94 4.59 -12.62
N ALA A 265 7.85 5.64 -11.80
CA ALA A 265 8.76 5.92 -10.70
C ALA A 265 8.03 5.70 -9.37
N THR A 266 8.42 4.69 -8.59
CA THR A 266 7.96 4.57 -7.20
C THR A 266 8.89 5.40 -6.32
N TRP A 267 8.33 6.38 -5.61
CA TRP A 267 9.01 7.14 -4.58
C TRP A 267 8.55 6.62 -3.22
N VAL A 268 9.50 6.27 -2.35
CA VAL A 268 9.19 6.07 -0.93
C VAL A 268 9.76 7.29 -0.20
N SER A 269 8.88 8.08 0.39
CA SER A 269 9.25 9.16 1.30
C SER A 269 9.07 8.66 2.72
N GLU A 270 10.13 8.68 3.52
CA GLU A 270 10.05 8.49 4.97
C GLU A 270 10.46 9.81 5.65
N GLN A 271 9.75 10.18 6.71
CA GLN A 271 10.15 11.19 7.71
C GLN A 271 10.53 10.47 8.99
#